data_AF-A0A6H2DRM5-F1
#
_entry.id   AF-A0A6H2DRM5-F1
#
_cell.length_a   1.000
_cell.length_b   1.000
_cell.length_c   1.000
_cell.angle_alpha   90.00
_cell.angle_beta   90.00
_cell.angle_gamma   90.00
#
_symmetry.space_group_name_H-M   'P 1'
#
loop_
_entity.id
_entity.type
_entity.pdbx_description
1 polymer ?
#
loop_
_entity_poly.entity_id
_entity_poly.type
_entity_poly.pdbx_seq_one_letter_code
_entity_poly.pdbx_strand_id
1 'polypeptide(L)'
;MSKFDPLIKSADANSRFDDSFARLRAVDSVVVLIADMAEKQGYSLNLPEREVLEAAYAKALRLAQKRFDSICDELAAMARSGAQALLQLKSAGRNNLGVAAQRLLLEIDKKSAELLRIVRH
;
A
#
# COMPACT_ATOMS: atom_id res chain seq x y z
N MET A 1 29.16 -26.67 -23.56
CA MET A 1 27.81 -26.12 -23.77
C MET A 1 27.16 -25.95 -22.40
N SER A 2 27.10 -24.72 -21.88
CA SER A 2 26.50 -24.43 -20.57
C SER A 2 24.99 -24.63 -20.63
N LYS A 3 24.47 -25.45 -19.70
CA LYS A 3 23.05 -25.59 -19.46
C LYS A 3 22.53 -24.26 -18.89
N PHE A 4 21.57 -23.65 -19.59
CA PHE A 4 20.71 -22.64 -19.01
C PHE A 4 19.81 -23.36 -18.00
N ASP A 5 19.92 -23.00 -16.71
CA ASP A 5 18.94 -23.35 -15.68
C ASP A 5 17.91 -22.22 -15.57
N PRO A 6 16.64 -22.42 -15.97
CA PRO A 6 15.61 -21.41 -15.82
C PRO A 6 14.59 -21.87 -14.77
N LEU A 7 14.98 -21.99 -13.49
CA LEU A 7 14.03 -22.42 -12.44
C LEU A 7 14.09 -21.64 -11.11
N ILE A 8 14.92 -20.60 -10.98
CA ILE A 8 15.05 -19.85 -9.70
C ILE A 8 14.25 -18.53 -9.68
N LYS A 9 13.54 -18.14 -10.75
CA LYS A 9 12.93 -16.80 -10.83
C LYS A 9 11.51 -16.65 -10.25
N SER A 10 10.74 -17.73 -10.09
CA SER A 10 9.32 -17.62 -9.68
C SER A 10 9.10 -17.62 -8.17
N ALA A 11 9.87 -18.42 -7.42
CA ALA A 11 9.71 -18.52 -5.96
C ALA A 11 10.02 -17.20 -5.24
N ASP A 12 11.10 -16.51 -5.64
CA ASP A 12 11.50 -15.22 -5.06
C ASP A 12 10.52 -14.09 -5.38
N ALA A 13 9.89 -14.12 -6.57
CA ALA A 13 8.92 -13.12 -6.97
C ALA A 13 7.58 -13.29 -6.24
N ASN A 14 7.13 -14.53 -6.05
CA ASN A 14 5.89 -14.81 -5.33
C ASN A 14 6.02 -14.45 -3.84
N SER A 15 7.14 -14.79 -3.20
CA SER A 15 7.40 -14.40 -1.81
C SER A 15 7.43 -12.88 -1.62
N ARG A 16 8.01 -12.12 -2.57
CA ARG A 16 8.03 -10.65 -2.51
C ARG A 16 6.65 -10.02 -2.73
N PHE A 17 5.88 -10.59 -3.65
CA PHE A 17 4.50 -10.15 -3.86
C PHE A 17 3.66 -10.37 -2.60
N ASP A 18 3.74 -11.54 -1.97
CA ASP A 18 3.00 -11.86 -0.75
C ASP A 18 3.29 -10.84 0.37
N ASP A 19 4.57 -10.52 0.57
CA ASP A 19 5.01 -9.52 1.55
C ASP A 19 4.44 -8.12 1.24
N SER A 20 4.57 -7.68 -0.01
CA SER A 20 4.05 -6.38 -0.47
C SER A 20 2.51 -6.32 -0.37
N PHE A 21 1.81 -7.39 -0.72
CA PHE A 21 0.36 -7.49 -0.65
C PHE A 21 -0.14 -7.49 0.80
N ALA A 22 0.53 -8.21 1.70
CA ALA A 22 0.21 -8.18 3.12
C ALA A 22 0.32 -6.76 3.69
N ARG A 23 1.34 -5.99 3.29
CA ARG A 23 1.48 -4.58 3.67
C ARG A 23 0.33 -3.73 3.13
N LEU A 24 -0.06 -3.91 1.87
CA LEU A 24 -1.21 -3.19 1.30
C LEU A 24 -2.53 -3.49 2.03
N ARG A 25 -2.78 -4.75 2.41
CA ARG A 25 -3.96 -5.13 3.21
C ARG A 25 -3.94 -4.52 4.61
N ALA A 26 -2.76 -4.45 5.23
CA ALA A 26 -2.61 -3.77 6.51
C ALA A 26 -2.88 -2.26 6.38
N VAL A 27 -2.39 -1.63 5.30
CA VAL A 27 -2.68 -0.22 4.99
C VAL A 27 -4.19 0.00 4.81
N ASP A 28 -4.88 -0.85 4.04
CA ASP A 28 -6.33 -0.77 3.83
C ASP A 28 -7.12 -0.82 5.16
N SER A 29 -6.66 -1.62 6.12
CA SER A 29 -7.25 -1.66 7.47
C SER A 29 -6.99 -0.38 8.27
N VAL A 30 -5.78 0.20 8.16
CA VAL A 30 -5.40 1.42 8.88
C VAL A 30 -6.10 2.65 8.32
N VAL A 31 -6.29 2.73 7.00
CA VAL A 31 -6.96 3.89 6.40
C VAL A 31 -8.42 3.99 6.79
N VAL A 32 -9.10 2.89 7.10
CA VAL A 32 -10.46 2.92 7.65
C VAL A 32 -10.47 3.68 8.98
N LEU A 33 -9.50 3.41 9.87
CA LEU A 33 -9.37 4.14 11.14
C LEU A 33 -9.08 5.63 10.93
N ILE A 34 -8.23 5.96 9.95
CA ILE A 34 -7.92 7.35 9.60
C ILE A 34 -9.17 8.03 9.01
N ALA A 35 -9.96 7.31 8.22
CA ALA A 35 -11.18 7.82 7.61
C ALA A 35 -12.28 8.09 8.62
N ASP A 36 -12.42 7.26 9.65
CA ASP A 36 -13.31 7.54 10.75
C ASP A 36 -12.92 8.84 11.48
N MET A 37 -11.61 9.07 11.70
CA MET A 37 -11.13 10.36 12.26
C MET A 37 -11.34 11.56 11.33
N ALA A 38 -11.45 11.31 10.02
CA ALA A 38 -11.74 12.30 8.99
C ALA A 38 -13.25 12.48 8.70
N GLU A 39 -14.12 11.75 9.42
CA GLU A 39 -15.57 11.68 9.19
C GLU A 39 -15.96 11.19 7.79
N LYS A 40 -15.12 10.36 7.18
CA LYS A 40 -15.34 9.73 5.87
C LYS A 40 -15.79 8.27 6.01
N GLN A 41 -17.10 8.07 6.16
CA GLN A 41 -17.68 6.73 6.24
C GLN A 41 -17.55 5.97 4.92
N GLY A 42 -17.34 4.64 5.00
CA GLY A 42 -17.28 3.75 3.84
C GLY A 42 -16.05 3.93 2.95
N TYR A 43 -15.04 4.67 3.40
CA TYR A 43 -13.80 4.84 2.66
C TYR A 43 -12.98 3.55 2.66
N SER A 44 -12.45 3.19 1.49
CA SER A 44 -11.44 2.14 1.31
C SER A 44 -10.47 2.57 0.22
N LEU A 45 -9.31 1.91 0.14
CA LEU A 45 -8.35 2.20 -0.93
C LEU A 45 -8.78 1.68 -2.31
N ASN A 46 -9.91 0.97 -2.41
CA ASN A 46 -10.40 0.35 -3.65
C ASN A 46 -9.30 -0.44 -4.37
N LEU A 47 -8.49 -1.18 -3.61
CA LEU A 47 -7.43 -2.01 -4.17
C LEU A 47 -8.05 -3.12 -5.04
N PRO A 48 -7.46 -3.44 -6.22
CA PRO A 48 -7.88 -4.59 -6.99
C PRO A 48 -7.76 -5.88 -6.20
N GLU A 49 -8.49 -6.90 -6.64
CA GLU A 49 -8.39 -8.25 -6.09
C GLU A 49 -6.94 -8.76 -6.17
N ARG A 50 -6.59 -9.63 -5.21
CA ARG A 50 -5.23 -10.16 -5.05
C ARG A 50 -4.73 -10.76 -6.37
N GLU A 51 -5.56 -11.58 -7.00
CA GLU A 51 -5.26 -12.33 -8.20
C GLU A 51 -4.91 -11.40 -9.37
N VAL A 52 -5.60 -10.25 -9.46
CA VAL A 52 -5.33 -9.22 -10.48
C VAL A 52 -3.98 -8.56 -10.23
N LEU A 53 -3.69 -8.20 -8.98
CA LEU A 53 -2.41 -7.60 -8.59
C LEU A 53 -1.24 -8.58 -8.77
N GLU A 54 -1.43 -9.83 -8.40
CA GLU A 54 -0.43 -10.89 -8.51
C GLU A 54 -0.08 -11.16 -9.96
N ALA A 55 -1.09 -11.31 -10.83
CA ALA A 55 -0.90 -11.52 -12.25
C ALA A 55 -0.18 -10.35 -12.93
N ALA A 56 -0.50 -9.11 -12.55
CA ALA A 56 0.17 -7.92 -13.06
C ALA A 56 1.63 -7.84 -12.57
N TYR A 57 1.86 -8.08 -11.28
CA TYR A 57 3.21 -8.09 -10.69
C TYR A 57 4.11 -9.14 -11.36
N ALA A 58 3.60 -10.36 -11.55
CA ALA A 58 4.35 -11.46 -12.17
C ALA A 58 4.75 -11.15 -13.63
N LYS A 59 3.93 -10.38 -14.36
CA LYS A 59 4.20 -9.99 -15.76
C LYS A 59 5.05 -8.72 -15.88
N ALA A 60 5.14 -7.91 -14.83
CA ALA A 60 5.85 -6.65 -14.85
C ALA A 60 7.37 -6.82 -15.00
N LEU A 61 8.02 -5.83 -15.61
CA LEU A 61 9.48 -5.76 -15.63
C LEU A 61 10.05 -5.65 -14.20
N ARG A 62 11.26 -6.16 -13.98
CA ARG A 62 11.91 -6.13 -12.64
C ARG A 62 11.99 -4.73 -12.02
N LEU A 63 12.15 -3.69 -12.83
CA LEU A 63 12.15 -2.31 -12.35
C LEU A 63 10.76 -1.89 -11.84
N ALA A 64 9.70 -2.28 -12.54
CA ALA A 64 8.32 -2.04 -12.14
C ALA A 64 7.95 -2.82 -10.87
N GLN A 65 8.37 -4.08 -10.75
CA GLN A 65 8.21 -4.88 -9.52
C GLN A 65 8.90 -4.21 -8.32
N LYS A 66 10.15 -3.76 -8.46
CA LYS A 66 10.86 -3.03 -7.41
C LYS A 66 10.14 -1.73 -7.02
N ARG A 67 9.60 -1.00 -8.00
CA ARG A 67 8.82 0.21 -7.74
C ARG A 67 7.52 -0.10 -7.02
N PHE A 68 6.83 -1.17 -7.41
CA PHE A 68 5.64 -1.67 -6.71
C PHE A 68 5.97 -1.97 -5.25
N ASP A 69 7.01 -2.75 -4.98
CA ASP A 69 7.44 -3.09 -3.62
C ASP A 69 7.75 -1.82 -2.80
N SER A 70 8.52 -0.89 -3.36
CA SER A 70 8.88 0.39 -2.71
C SER A 70 7.66 1.24 -2.37
N ILE A 71 6.65 1.28 -3.26
CA ILE A 71 5.42 2.04 -2.98
C ILE A 71 4.60 1.35 -1.89
N CYS A 72 4.58 0.03 -1.82
CA CYS A 72 3.94 -0.70 -0.72
C CYS A 72 4.59 -0.35 0.63
N ASP A 73 5.92 -0.28 0.66
CA ASP A 73 6.68 0.12 1.85
C ASP A 73 6.40 1.58 2.25
N GLU A 74 6.38 2.50 1.28
CA GLU A 74 6.04 3.91 1.51
C GLU A 74 4.62 4.08 2.05
N LEU A 75 3.63 3.38 1.46
CA LEU A 75 2.24 3.39 1.92
C LEU A 75 2.13 2.86 3.36
N ALA A 76 2.80 1.74 3.67
CA ALA A 76 2.81 1.17 5.00
C ALA A 76 3.44 2.12 6.02
N ALA A 77 4.56 2.74 5.68
CA ALA A 77 5.23 3.72 6.53
C ALA A 77 4.36 4.97 6.78
N MET A 78 3.74 5.52 5.73
CA MET A 78 2.86 6.69 5.83
C MET A 78 1.61 6.41 6.65
N ALA A 79 0.90 5.30 6.37
CA ALA A 79 -0.30 4.94 7.11
C ALA A 79 0.01 4.70 8.60
N ARG A 80 1.09 3.96 8.90
CA ARG A 80 1.50 3.68 10.28
C ARG A 80 1.92 4.95 11.03
N SER A 81 2.85 5.72 10.49
CA SER A 81 3.38 6.91 11.16
C SER A 81 2.34 8.01 11.28
N GLY A 82 1.52 8.20 10.24
CA GLY A 82 0.42 9.16 10.23
C GLY A 82 -0.68 8.80 11.23
N ALA A 83 -1.12 7.53 11.25
CA ALA A 83 -2.10 7.07 12.24
C ALA A 83 -1.56 7.21 13.67
N GLN A 84 -0.29 6.86 13.91
CA GLN A 84 0.34 7.05 15.21
C GLN A 84 0.36 8.52 15.64
N ALA A 85 0.72 9.44 14.74
CA ALA A 85 0.70 10.87 15.02
C ALA A 85 -0.72 11.37 15.36
N LEU A 86 -1.74 10.93 14.61
CA LEU A 86 -3.13 11.28 14.89
C LEU A 86 -3.60 10.76 16.26
N LEU A 87 -3.25 9.52 16.61
CA LEU A 87 -3.56 8.94 17.91
C LEU A 87 -2.87 9.68 19.06
N GLN A 88 -1.60 10.08 18.88
CA GLN A 88 -0.88 10.89 19.85
C GLN A 88 -1.56 12.24 20.06
N LEU A 89 -1.94 12.94 18.98
CA LEU A 89 -2.68 14.19 19.07
C LEU A 89 -4.03 14.01 19.78
N LYS A 90 -4.75 12.92 19.49
CA LYS A 90 -6.01 12.56 20.19
C LYS A 90 -5.79 12.37 21.68
N SER A 91 -4.75 11.61 22.07
CA SER A 91 -4.42 11.37 23.48
C SER A 91 -4.00 12.63 24.23
N ALA A 92 -3.45 13.62 23.53
CA ALA A 92 -3.11 14.93 24.07
C ALA A 92 -4.31 15.89 24.20
N GLY A 93 -5.54 15.41 23.94
CA GLY A 93 -6.77 16.19 24.05
C GLY A 93 -7.05 17.11 22.86
N ARG A 94 -6.35 16.94 21.73
CA ARG A 94 -6.68 17.68 20.50
C ARG A 94 -7.82 16.99 19.78
N ASN A 95 -8.97 17.68 19.71
CA ASN A 95 -10.19 17.13 19.15
C ASN A 95 -10.40 17.47 17.66
N ASN A 96 -9.69 18.46 17.13
CA ASN A 96 -9.80 18.86 15.72
C ASN A 96 -8.79 18.10 14.83
N LEU A 97 -8.93 16.78 14.76
CA LEU A 97 -8.05 15.91 13.97
C LEU A 97 -8.51 15.75 12.52
N GLY A 98 -9.76 16.09 12.21
CA GLY A 98 -10.38 15.85 10.91
C GLY A 98 -9.55 16.38 9.75
N VAL A 99 -9.04 17.61 9.83
CA VAL A 99 -8.21 18.21 8.77
C VAL A 99 -6.89 17.46 8.58
N ALA A 100 -6.24 17.04 9.67
CA ALA A 100 -4.99 16.30 9.59
C ALA A 100 -5.20 14.89 9.02
N ALA A 101 -6.28 14.22 9.45
CA ALA A 101 -6.67 12.91 8.94
C ALA A 101 -7.05 12.97 7.45
N GLN A 102 -7.81 13.99 7.03
CA GLN A 102 -8.15 14.21 5.61
C GLN A 102 -6.90 14.43 4.75
N ARG A 103 -5.93 15.23 5.22
CA ARG A 103 -4.66 15.44 4.51
C ARG A 103 -3.87 14.13 4.38
N LEU A 104 -3.80 13.34 5.45
CA LEU A 104 -3.14 12.04 5.41
C LEU A 104 -3.80 11.10 4.40
N LEU A 105 -5.13 11.01 4.39
CA LEU A 105 -5.87 10.22 3.39
C LEU A 105 -5.56 10.67 1.96
N LEU A 106 -5.52 11.97 1.70
CA LEU A 106 -5.21 12.49 0.36
C LEU A 106 -3.81 12.08 -0.13
N GLU A 107 -2.82 12.05 0.76
CA GLU A 107 -1.47 11.61 0.38
C GLU A 107 -1.40 10.09 0.16
N ILE A 108 -2.13 9.31 0.97
CA ILE A 108 -2.27 7.86 0.76
C ILE A 108 -2.99 7.58 -0.57
N ASP A 109 -4.06 8.30 -0.90
CA ASP A 109 -4.78 8.20 -2.19
C ASP A 109 -3.88 8.51 -3.38
N LYS A 110 -3.07 9.57 -3.30
CA LYS A 110 -2.14 9.93 -4.37
C LYS A 110 -1.11 8.83 -4.60
N LYS A 111 -0.57 8.26 -3.51
CA LYS A 111 0.45 7.22 -3.58
C LYS A 111 -0.13 5.87 -4.02
N SER A 112 -1.34 5.52 -3.58
CA SER A 112 -2.03 4.31 -4.05
C SER A 112 -2.39 4.41 -5.53
N ALA A 113 -2.78 5.60 -6.02
CA ALA A 113 -2.97 5.82 -7.45
C ALA A 113 -1.66 5.62 -8.24
N GLU A 114 -0.51 5.96 -7.68
CA GLU A 114 0.81 5.67 -8.28
C GLU A 114 1.05 4.16 -8.40
N LEU A 115 0.76 3.40 -7.34
CA LEU A 115 0.83 1.93 -7.35
C LEU A 115 -0.04 1.34 -8.47
N LEU A 116 -1.30 1.78 -8.57
CA LEU A 116 -2.25 1.26 -9.56
C LEU A 116 -1.84 1.56 -11.00
N ARG A 117 -1.07 2.63 -11.25
CA ARG A 117 -0.52 2.88 -12.59
C ARG A 117 0.53 1.84 -12.97
N ILE A 118 1.32 1.35 -12.04
CA ILE A 118 2.34 0.32 -12.31
C ILE A 118 1.69 -1.00 -12.74
N VAL A 119 0.52 -1.31 -12.17
CA VAL A 119 -0.22 -2.56 -12.38
C VAL A 119 -0.98 -2.55 -13.72
N ARG A 120 -1.33 -1.37 -14.25
CA ARG A 120 -2.15 -1.22 -15.47
C ARG A 120 -1.35 -1.16 -16.78
N HIS A 121 -0.03 -1.23 -16.73
CA HIS A 121 0.88 -1.19 -17.88
C HIS A 121 1.66 -2.50 -18.01
#